data_AF-A0A7X3TRE5-F1
#
_entry.id   AF-A0A7X3TRE5-F1
#
_cell.length_a   1.000
_cell.length_b   1.000
_cell.length_c   1.000
_cell.angle_alpha   90.00
_cell.angle_beta   90.00
_cell.angle_gamma   90.00
#
_symmetry.space_group_name_H-M   'P 1'
#
loop_
_entity.id
_entity.type
_entity.pdbx_description
1 polymer ?
#
loop_
_entity_poly.entity_id
_entity_poly.type
_entity_poly.pdbx_seq_one_letter_code
_entity_poly.pdbx_strand_id
1 'polypeptide(L)' 'MVKVRCERNSPLDRREAGEQLAAATGSHLVQVLGNTLLLYRPNPNDLQIALPE' A
#
# COMPACT_ATOMS: atom_id res chain seq x y z
N MET A 1 -5.19 4.34 -5.93
CA MET A 1 -4.67 3.07 -5.36
C MET A 1 -3.51 2.61 -6.22
N VAL A 2 -2.47 2.03 -5.60
CA VAL A 2 -1.30 1.51 -6.31
C VAL A 2 -0.96 0.10 -5.84
N LYS A 3 -0.40 -0.71 -6.74
CA LYS A 3 0.13 -2.05 -6.45
C LYS A 3 1.65 -1.98 -6.46
N VAL A 4 2.27 -2.33 -5.35
CA VAL A 4 3.73 -2.39 -5.23
C VAL A 4 4.16 -3.85 -5.13
N ARG A 5 5.11 -4.27 -5.94
CA ARG A 5 5.71 -5.61 -5.83
C ARG A 5 6.87 -5.55 -4.84
N CYS A 6 6.80 -6.37 -3.79
CA CYS A 6 7.91 -6.61 -2.88
C CYS A 6 8.77 -7.74 -3.45
N GLU A 7 10.04 -7.45 -3.74
CA GLU A 7 10.96 -8.43 -4.28
C GLU A 7 11.34 -9.50 -3.25
N ARG A 8 11.66 -10.71 -3.72
CA ARG A 8 11.96 -11.85 -2.83
C ARG A 8 13.20 -11.64 -1.96
N ASN A 9 14.13 -10.82 -2.43
CA ASN A 9 15.37 -10.49 -1.73
C ASN A 9 15.22 -9.25 -0.83
N SER A 10 13.98 -8.77 -0.62
CA SER A 10 13.73 -7.72 0.37
C SER A 10 14.26 -8.17 1.74
N PRO A 11 15.02 -7.32 2.45
CA PRO A 11 15.49 -7.63 3.80
C PRO A 11 14.36 -7.58 4.84
N LEU A 12 13.19 -7.05 4.47
CA LEU A 12 12.01 -6.92 5.32
C LEU A 12 10.94 -7.94 4.91
N ASP A 13 10.15 -8.41 5.90
CA ASP A 13 8.90 -9.09 5.57
C ASP A 13 7.97 -8.16 4.79
N ARG A 14 7.11 -8.74 3.96
CA ARG A 14 6.21 -8.00 3.07
C ARG A 14 5.26 -7.11 3.85
N ARG A 15 4.78 -7.57 5.01
CA ARG A 15 3.90 -6.78 5.84
C ARG A 15 4.64 -5.61 6.45
N GLU A 16 5.84 -5.83 6.98
CA GLU A 16 6.69 -4.78 7.53
C GLU A 16 7.05 -3.73 6.45
N ALA A 17 7.44 -4.17 5.26
CA ALA A 17 7.71 -3.29 4.12
C ALA A 17 6.47 -2.47 3.74
N GLY A 18 5.29 -3.10 3.72
CA GLY A 18 4.03 -2.42 3.45
C GLY A 18 3.66 -1.37 4.50
N GLU A 19 3.84 -1.69 5.78
CA GLU A 19 3.58 -0.76 6.89
C GLU A 19 4.56 0.43 6.87
N GLN A 20 5.84 0.18 6.60
CA GLN A 20 6.84 1.25 6.44
C GLN A 20 6.54 2.15 5.23
N LEU A 21 6.19 1.56 4.08
CA LEU A 21 5.80 2.33 2.89
C LEU A 21 4.54 3.16 3.13
N ALA A 22 3.54 2.59 3.82
CA ALA A 22 2.31 3.29 4.19
C ALA A 22 2.61 4.53 5.04
N ALA A 23 3.37 4.34 6.12
CA ALA A 23 3.79 5.43 7.00
C ALA A 23 4.61 6.50 6.26
N ALA A 24 5.60 6.10 5.47
CA ALA A 24 6.48 7.04 4.76
C ALA A 24 5.78 7.86 3.67
N THR A 25 4.68 7.35 3.10
CA THR A 25 3.96 8.01 2.00
C THR A 25 2.64 8.67 2.42
N GLY A 26 2.26 8.55 3.69
CA GLY A 26 0.95 8.95 4.18
C GLY A 26 -0.18 8.18 3.49
N SER A 27 0.04 6.89 3.22
CA SER A 27 -0.94 5.99 2.62
C SER A 27 -1.34 4.90 3.60
N HIS A 28 -2.35 4.11 3.23
CA HIS A 28 -2.84 2.98 3.99
C HIS A 28 -2.47 1.68 3.27
N LEU A 29 -1.88 0.74 4.01
CA LEU A 29 -1.75 -0.64 3.54
C LEU A 29 -3.11 -1.32 3.61
N VAL A 30 -3.74 -1.50 2.45
CA VAL A 30 -5.07 -2.10 2.34
C VAL A 30 -4.97 -3.62 2.49
N GLN A 31 -4.01 -4.23 1.79
CA GLN A 31 -3.87 -5.68 1.77
C GLN A 31 -2.47 -6.10 1.31
N VAL A 32 -2.05 -7.28 1.76
CA VAL A 32 -0.89 -8.02 1.24
C VAL A 32 -1.40 -9.26 0.48
N LEU A 33 -1.07 -9.36 -0.81
CA LEU A 33 -1.46 -10.45 -1.71
C LEU A 33 -0.21 -11.15 -2.25
N GLY A 34 0.21 -12.24 -1.60
CA GLY A 34 1.47 -12.91 -1.95
C GLY A 34 2.63 -11.92 -1.81
N ASN A 35 3.31 -11.58 -2.91
CA ASN A 35 4.37 -10.58 -2.95
C ASN A 35 3.93 -9.17 -3.38
N THR A 36 2.63 -8.91 -3.49
CA THR A 36 2.09 -7.61 -3.89
C THR A 36 1.46 -6.90 -2.70
N LEU A 37 1.82 -5.64 -2.52
CA LEU A 37 1.29 -4.73 -1.50
C LEU A 37 0.28 -3.78 -2.18
N LEU A 38 -0.91 -3.67 -1.61
CA LEU A 38 -1.93 -2.72 -2.05
C LEU A 38 -1.89 -1.50 -1.12
N LEU A 39 -1.52 -0.34 -1.67
CA LEU A 39 -1.46 0.93 -0.94
C LEU A 39 -2.52 1.89 -1.49
N TYR A 40 -3.22 2.55 -0.57
CA TYR A 40 -4.22 3.55 -0.90
C TYR A 40 -3.93 4.87 -0.19
N ARG A 41 -3.90 5.96 -0.96
CA ARG A 41 -3.93 7.31 -0.42
C ARG A 41 -5.04 8.08 -1.13
N PRO A 42 -6.01 8.66 -0.41
CA PRO A 42 -7.02 9.51 -1.03
C PRO A 42 -6.32 10.75 -1.62
N ASN A 43 -6.71 11.15 -2.83
CA ASN A 43 -6.34 12.44 -3.38
C ASN A 43 -7.44 13.44 -3.00
N PRO A 44 -7.14 14.49 -2.21
CA PRO A 44 -8.16 15.43 -1.72
C PRO A 44 -8.83 16.23 -2.86
N ASN A 45 -8.15 16.39 -4.00
CA ASN A 45 -8.67 17.16 -5.13
C ASN A 45 -9.39 16.29 -6.16
N ASP A 46 -9.24 14.96 -6.09
CA ASP A 46 -9.78 14.02 -7.07
C ASP A 46 -9.95 12.62 -6.46
N LEU A 47 -11.11 12.41 -5.82
CA LEU A 47 -11.48 11.13 -5.21
C LEU A 47 -11.97 10.14 -6.27
N GLN A 48 -11.03 9.49 -6.97
CA GLN A 48 -11.36 8.49 -8.00
C GLN A 48 -11.86 7.15 -7.46
N ILE A 49 -11.72 6.90 -6.15
CA ILE A 49 -12.15 5.65 -5.51
C ILE A 49 -13.21 6.01 -4.48
N ALA A 50 -14.45 5.58 -4.73
CA ALA A 50 -15.51 5.61 -3.74
C ALA A 50 -15.29 4.48 -2.73
N LEU A 51 -15.08 4.83 -1.46
CA LEU A 51 -15.01 3.86 -0.38
C LEU A 51 -16.43 3.55 0.12
N PRO A 52 -16.76 2.29 0.42
CA PRO A 52 -18.03 1.97 1.07
C PRO A 52 -18.06 2.55 2.49
N GLU A 53 -19.26 2.88 2.99
CA GLU A 53 -19.51 3.33 4.37
C GLU A 53 -19.27 2.22 5.40
#